data_AF-A0A259DUB0-F1
#
_entry.id   AF-A0A259DUB0-F1
#
_cell.length_a   1.000
_cell.length_b   1.000
_cell.length_c   1.000
_cell.angle_alpha   90.00
_cell.angle_beta   90.00
_cell.angle_gamma   90.00
#
_symmetry.space_group_name_H-M   'P 1'
#
loop_
_entity.id
_entity.type
_entity.pdbx_description
1 polymer ?
#
loop_
_entity_poly.entity_id
_entity_poly.type
_entity_poly.pdbx_seq_one_letter_code
_entity_poly.pdbx_strand_id
1 'polypeptide(L)' 'MDKPIPRATQRPAEFTRPAHWTNDPAPTPKPIEQGDDPDGLDPTRFGDWEKNGIAIDF' A
#
# COMPACT_ATOMS: atom_id res chain seq x y z
N MET A 1 -38.57 -6.98 -6.32
CA MET A 1 -37.38 -7.75 -5.95
C MET A 1 -36.24 -7.31 -6.84
N ASP A 2 -35.38 -6.46 -6.29
CA ASP A 2 -34.30 -5.80 -7.01
C ASP A 2 -33.31 -6.82 -7.59
N LYS A 3 -33.05 -6.69 -8.88
CA LYS A 3 -32.08 -7.54 -9.57
C LYS A 3 -30.67 -7.19 -9.06
N PRO A 4 -29.88 -8.16 -8.58
CA PRO A 4 -28.52 -7.89 -8.14
C PRO A 4 -27.68 -7.40 -9.33
N ILE A 5 -26.90 -6.35 -9.07
CA ILE A 5 -26.01 -5.73 -10.06
C ILE A 5 -24.96 -6.78 -10.49
N PRO A 6 -24.83 -7.08 -11.79
CA PRO A 6 -23.86 -8.06 -12.25
C PRO A 6 -22.43 -7.57 -11.98
N ARG A 7 -21.60 -8.44 -11.40
CA ARG A 7 -20.17 -8.17 -11.23
C ARG A 7 -19.44 -8.49 -12.53
N ALA A 8 -18.48 -7.66 -12.90
CA ALA A 8 -17.62 -7.90 -14.06
C ALA A 8 -16.70 -9.13 -13.88
N THR A 9 -16.41 -9.53 -12.65
CA THR A 9 -15.54 -10.67 -12.32
C THR A 9 -16.14 -11.57 -11.25
N GLN A 10 -15.75 -12.84 -11.28
CA GLN A 10 -16.11 -13.86 -10.28
C GLN A 10 -14.87 -14.22 -9.46
N ARG A 11 -15.01 -14.26 -8.13
CA ARG A 11 -13.93 -14.68 -7.24
C ARG A 11 -13.68 -16.19 -7.44
N PRO A 12 -12.42 -16.64 -7.55
CA PRO A 12 -12.08 -18.06 -7.51
C PRO A 12 -12.62 -18.72 -6.23
N ALA A 13 -13.02 -19.99 -6.32
CA ALA A 13 -13.54 -20.73 -5.16
C ALA A 13 -12.47 -20.94 -4.08
N GLU A 14 -11.22 -21.11 -4.51
CA GLU A 14 -10.10 -21.42 -3.65
C GLU A 14 -8.97 -20.41 -3.82
N PHE A 15 -8.18 -20.29 -2.76
CA PHE A 15 -7.01 -19.42 -2.71
C PHE A 15 -5.86 -20.18 -2.06
N THR A 16 -4.85 -20.52 -2.85
CA THR A 16 -3.66 -21.21 -2.36
C THR A 16 -2.64 -20.17 -1.92
N ARG A 17 -2.35 -20.15 -0.61
CA ARG A 17 -1.33 -19.29 -0.03
C ARG A 17 0.07 -19.75 -0.49
N PRO A 18 0.98 -18.83 -0.86
CA PRO A 18 2.37 -19.18 -1.11
C PRO A 18 3.03 -19.80 0.13
N ALA A 19 4.00 -20.69 -0.08
CA ALA A 19 4.66 -21.43 1.00
C ALA A 19 5.42 -20.55 2.02
N HIS A 20 5.85 -19.35 1.60
CA HIS A 20 6.57 -18.40 2.45
C HIS A 20 5.65 -17.53 3.33
N TRP A 21 4.32 -17.69 3.21
CA TRP A 21 3.39 -16.82 3.90
C TRP A 21 3.08 -17.36 5.28
N THR A 22 3.49 -16.60 6.30
CA THR A 22 3.21 -16.93 7.70
C THR A 22 2.18 -15.96 8.28
N ASN A 23 1.50 -16.40 9.34
CA ASN A 23 0.59 -15.57 10.13
C ASN A 23 1.32 -14.94 11.34
N ASP A 24 2.65 -14.97 11.34
CA ASP A 24 3.43 -14.43 12.44
C ASP A 24 3.18 -12.92 12.55
N PRO A 25 3.19 -12.36 13.76
CA PRO A 25 3.04 -10.93 13.94
C PRO A 25 4.14 -10.17 13.19
N ALA A 26 3.79 -8.99 12.69
CA ALA A 26 4.78 -8.09 12.09
C ALA A 26 5.93 -7.83 13.08
N PRO A 27 7.17 -7.66 12.60
CA PRO A 27 8.29 -7.32 13.46
C PRO A 27 8.03 -6.00 14.19
N THR A 28 8.64 -5.85 15.37
CA THR A 28 8.57 -4.60 16.12
C THR A 28 9.05 -3.43 15.24
N PRO A 29 8.32 -2.31 15.21
CA PRO A 29 8.73 -1.15 14.44
C PRO A 29 10.11 -0.68 14.89
N LYS A 30 10.97 -0.37 13.94
CA LYS A 30 12.29 0.21 14.18
C LYS A 30 12.22 1.71 13.90
N PRO A 31 13.03 2.53 14.58
CA PRO A 31 13.25 3.90 14.18
C PRO A 31 13.69 3.95 12.72
N ILE A 32 13.21 4.95 12.00
CA ILE A 32 13.65 5.23 10.64
C ILE A 32 15.09 5.72 10.73
N GLU A 33 16.01 5.02 10.07
CA GLU A 33 17.34 5.56 9.81
C GLU A 33 17.22 6.49 8.60
N GLN A 34 17.45 7.79 8.79
CA GLN A 34 17.61 8.70 7.67
C GLN A 34 18.91 8.34 6.95
N GLY A 35 18.79 7.61 5.85
CA GLY A 35 19.87 7.49 4.89
C GLY A 35 20.09 8.83 4.19
N ASP A 36 21.32 9.07 3.73
CA ASP A 36 21.54 10.06 2.70
C ASP A 36 20.75 9.60 1.47
N ASP A 37 19.69 10.32 1.13
CA ASP A 37 18.89 10.08 -0.05
C ASP A 37 19.36 11.05 -1.15
N PRO A 38 20.43 10.69 -1.90
CA PRO A 38 21.03 11.58 -2.89
C PRO A 38 20.06 11.95 -4.02
N ASP A 39 19.07 11.10 -4.28
CA ASP A 39 18.07 11.30 -5.34
C ASP A 39 16.76 11.92 -4.79
N GLY A 40 16.60 12.02 -3.48
CA GLY A 40 15.43 12.60 -2.83
C GLY A 40 14.14 11.78 -3.00
N LEU A 41 14.26 10.51 -3.39
CA LEU A 41 13.19 9.56 -3.70
C LEU A 41 12.77 8.74 -2.48
N ASP A 42 12.72 9.36 -1.30
CA ASP A 42 12.10 8.80 -0.11
C ASP A 42 10.64 8.42 -0.45
N PRO A 43 10.21 7.16 -0.28
CA PRO A 43 8.85 6.76 -0.56
C PRO A 43 7.79 7.51 0.25
N THR A 44 8.18 8.10 1.37
CA THR A 44 7.36 9.01 2.17
C THR A 44 7.08 10.35 1.46
N ARG A 45 7.82 10.69 0.39
CA ARG A 45 7.62 11.89 -0.45
C ARG A 45 6.75 11.64 -1.69
N PHE A 46 6.35 10.40 -1.99
CA PHE A 46 5.50 10.10 -3.17
C PHE A 46 3.99 10.26 -2.93
N GLY A 47 3.58 10.95 -1.87
CA GLY A 47 2.18 11.36 -1.61
C GLY A 47 2.02 12.85 -1.39
N ASP A 48 3.05 13.50 -0.83
CA ASP A 48 3.06 14.94 -0.57
C ASP A 48 3.57 15.71 -1.80
N TRP A 49 2.69 15.99 -2.76
CA TRP A 49 2.99 17.01 -3.77
C TRP A 49 2.91 18.40 -3.10
N GLU A 50 3.75 19.36 -3.50
CA GLU A 50 3.58 20.76 -3.09
C GLU A 50 3.26 21.65 -4.30
N LYS A 51 2.22 22.49 -4.20
CA LYS A 51 1.96 23.59 -5.15
C LYS A 51 1.69 24.88 -4.39
N ASN A 52 2.49 25.90 -4.69
CA ASN A 52 2.39 27.23 -4.09
C ASN A 52 2.45 27.22 -2.55
N GLY A 53 3.32 26.41 -1.93
CA GLY A 53 3.42 26.36 -0.47
C GLY A 53 2.39 25.48 0.21
N ILE A 54 1.57 24.74 -0.55
CA ILE A 54 0.48 23.92 -0.01
C ILE A 54 0.73 22.46 -0.37
N ALA A 55 0.82 21.61 0.65
CA ALA A 55 0.86 20.16 0.50
C ALA A 55 -0.49 19.64 -0.04
N ILE A 56 -0.42 18.82 -1.09
CA ILE A 56 -1.56 18.16 -1.74
C ILE A 56 -1.30 16.65 -1.69
N ASP A 57 -2.27 15.91 -1.18
CA ASP A 57 -2.33 14.44 -1.17
C ASP A 57 -3.69 14.02 -1.77
N PHE A 58 -3.78 12.80 -2.35
CA PHE A 58 -4.99 12.27 -3.00
C PHE A 58 -5.85 11.40 -2.08
#